data_AF-A0A6V8CFD9-F1
#
_entry.id   AF-A0A6V8CFD9-F1
#
_cell.length_a   1.000
_cell.length_b   1.000
_cell.length_c   1.000
_cell.angle_alpha   90.00
_cell.angle_beta   90.00
_cell.angle_gamma   90.00
#
_symmetry.space_group_name_H-M   'P 1'
#
loop_
_entity.id
_entity.type
_entity.pdbx_description
1 polymer ?
#
loop_
_entity_poly.entity_id
_entity_poly.type
_entity_poly.pdbx_seq_one_letter_code
_entity_poly.pdbx_strand_id
1 'polypeptide(L)'
;TQPIDLCAMAINLGCSFVARSFSGAKKQLTSILKAAMSHKGFAFIDIISPCVTFNNNDESMKSYGYVKEHDIELHTLGYIPHFEAMEEVNVPAGAYKDITLHDGSVIRLETISEDHDPGDAMAALGALHHAETNAKHVTGLLYFDGSRPALHEDLKLVERPLIELQEKDLRPSKEALDKINNQFRG
;
A
#
# COMPACT_ATOMS: atom_id res chain seq x y z
N THR A 1 -18.45 11.99 7.17
CA THR A 1 -17.08 12.31 7.61
C THR A 1 -16.14 11.87 6.51
N GLN A 2 -15.14 12.67 6.16
CA GLN A 2 -14.20 12.35 5.09
C GLN A 2 -13.27 11.20 5.55
N PRO A 3 -13.09 10.11 4.77
CA PRO A 3 -12.12 9.08 5.10
C PRO A 3 -10.69 9.61 4.96
N ILE A 4 -9.73 9.03 5.70
CA ILE A 4 -8.33 9.43 5.63
C ILE A 4 -7.71 8.91 4.33
N ASP A 5 -7.21 9.79 3.47
CA ASP A 5 -6.42 9.37 2.31
C ASP A 5 -5.04 8.85 2.76
N LEU A 6 -4.82 7.55 2.57
CA LEU A 6 -3.60 6.87 3.00
C LEU A 6 -2.37 7.27 2.18
N CYS A 7 -2.53 7.64 0.91
CA CYS A 7 -1.43 8.12 0.07
C CYS A 7 -1.00 9.53 0.50
N ALA A 8 -1.95 10.42 0.78
CA ALA A 8 -1.65 11.74 1.33
C ALA A 8 -0.95 11.63 2.70
N MET A 9 -1.42 10.71 3.55
CA MET A 9 -0.76 10.41 4.82
C MET A 9 0.66 9.85 4.63
N ALA A 10 0.87 8.90 3.70
CA ALA A 10 2.18 8.32 3.42
C ALA A 10 3.21 9.35 2.93
N ILE A 11 2.80 10.28 2.05
CA ILE A 11 3.66 11.39 1.59
C ILE A 11 4.05 12.30 2.77
N ASN A 12 3.07 12.71 3.59
CA ASN A 12 3.32 13.56 4.76
C ASN A 12 4.17 12.88 5.85
N LEU A 13 4.11 11.54 5.97
CA LEU A 13 4.98 10.74 6.83
C LEU A 13 6.39 10.51 6.25
N GLY A 14 6.67 11.01 5.03
CA GLY A 14 8.00 10.97 4.42
C GLY A 14 8.35 9.69 3.67
N CYS A 15 7.36 8.92 3.21
CA CYS A 15 7.60 7.74 2.37
C CYS A 15 8.24 8.15 1.03
N SER A 16 9.34 7.50 0.64
CA SER A 16 10.07 7.79 -0.61
C SER A 16 9.50 7.12 -1.86
N PHE A 17 8.46 6.29 -1.73
CA PHE A 17 7.71 5.72 -2.84
C PHE A 17 6.25 5.60 -2.40
N VAL A 18 5.34 6.24 -3.14
CA VAL A 18 3.89 6.21 -2.90
C VAL A 18 3.17 6.03 -4.22
N ALA A 19 2.33 5.00 -4.31
CA ALA A 19 1.51 4.71 -5.48
C ALA A 19 0.10 4.28 -5.08
N ARG A 20 -0.86 4.45 -5.99
CA ARG A 20 -2.23 3.94 -5.86
C ARG A 20 -2.61 3.15 -7.10
N SER A 21 -3.29 2.02 -6.95
CA SER A 21 -3.74 1.19 -8.07
C SER A 21 -5.07 0.50 -7.75
N PHE A 22 -5.63 -0.19 -8.75
CA PHE A 22 -6.86 -0.95 -8.65
C PHE A 22 -6.60 -2.42 -8.94
N SER A 23 -7.26 -3.34 -8.22
CA SER A 23 -7.04 -4.78 -8.38
C SER A 23 -7.42 -5.31 -9.77
N GLY A 24 -8.35 -4.65 -10.48
CA GLY A 24 -8.68 -4.94 -11.88
C GLY A 24 -7.69 -4.37 -12.91
N ALA A 25 -6.82 -3.43 -12.53
CA ALA A 25 -5.85 -2.78 -13.42
C ALA A 25 -4.52 -3.56 -13.49
N LYS A 26 -4.61 -4.85 -13.88
CA LYS A 26 -3.54 -5.86 -13.74
C LYS A 26 -2.17 -5.41 -14.27
N LYS A 27 -2.11 -4.80 -15.47
CA LYS A 27 -0.86 -4.26 -16.05
C LYS A 27 -0.24 -3.12 -15.24
N GLN A 28 -1.06 -2.16 -14.79
CA GLN A 28 -0.61 -1.02 -13.97
C GLN A 28 -0.09 -1.53 -12.63
N LEU A 29 -0.88 -2.35 -11.93
CA LEU A 29 -0.54 -2.93 -10.63
C LEU A 29 0.74 -3.78 -10.70
N THR A 30 0.88 -4.64 -11.72
CA THR A 30 2.10 -5.45 -11.91
C THR A 30 3.35 -4.58 -12.11
N SER A 31 3.21 -3.46 -12.82
CA SER A 31 4.32 -2.52 -13.07
C SER A 31 4.70 -1.76 -11.80
N ILE A 32 3.71 -1.28 -11.03
CA ILE A 32 3.92 -0.62 -9.73
C ILE A 32 4.59 -1.57 -8.73
N LEU A 33 4.12 -2.82 -8.63
CA LEU A 33 4.73 -3.83 -7.74
C LEU A 33 6.19 -4.12 -8.09
N LYS A 34 6.52 -4.26 -9.38
CA LYS A 34 7.92 -4.44 -9.83
C LYS A 34 8.80 -3.23 -9.52
N ALA A 35 8.29 -2.02 -9.71
CA ALA A 35 8.99 -0.79 -9.36
C ALA A 35 9.23 -0.69 -7.84
N ALA A 36 8.21 -0.97 -7.03
CA ALA A 36 8.33 -0.97 -5.56
C ALA A 36 9.29 -2.04 -5.04
N MET A 37 9.31 -3.24 -5.62
CA MET A 37 10.30 -4.29 -5.29
C MET A 37 11.74 -3.91 -5.68
N SER A 38 11.90 -2.97 -6.62
CA SER A 38 13.20 -2.44 -7.04
C SER A 38 13.60 -1.18 -6.25
N HIS A 39 12.70 -0.64 -5.42
CA HIS A 39 12.94 0.57 -4.63
C HIS A 39 13.85 0.29 -3.45
N LYS A 40 14.85 1.15 -3.24
CA LYS A 40 15.78 1.08 -2.10
C LYS A 40 15.22 1.85 -0.91
N GLY A 41 14.11 1.38 -0.35
CA GLY A 41 13.48 2.04 0.79
C GLY A 41 12.10 1.50 1.10
N PHE A 42 11.36 2.25 1.91
CA PHE A 42 9.96 1.93 2.18
C PHE A 42 9.08 2.37 1.00
N ALA A 43 8.28 1.43 0.48
CA ALA A 43 7.32 1.67 -0.59
C ALA A 43 5.89 1.45 -0.09
N PHE A 44 5.06 2.48 -0.19
CA PHE A 44 3.64 2.40 0.11
C PHE A 44 2.83 2.26 -1.19
N ILE A 45 1.96 1.24 -1.25
CA ILE A 45 1.04 1.03 -2.37
C ILE A 45 -0.37 0.85 -1.82
N ASP A 46 -1.26 1.78 -2.16
CA ASP A 46 -2.68 1.68 -1.90
C ASP A 46 -3.37 0.91 -3.04
N ILE A 47 -3.98 -0.24 -2.75
CA ILE A 47 -4.64 -1.08 -3.75
C ILE A 47 -6.15 -1.09 -3.47
N ILE A 48 -6.90 -0.33 -4.26
CA ILE A 48 -8.35 -0.34 -4.25
C ILE A 48 -8.81 -1.72 -4.73
N SER A 49 -9.47 -2.48 -3.84
CA SER A 49 -10.00 -3.80 -4.15
C SER A 49 -11.46 -3.93 -3.70
N PRO A 50 -12.42 -4.10 -4.64
CA PRO A 50 -13.82 -4.35 -4.30
C PRO A 50 -13.96 -5.67 -3.52
N CYS A 51 -14.80 -5.67 -2.48
CA CYS A 51 -15.11 -6.88 -1.71
C CYS A 51 -16.49 -7.42 -2.12
N VAL A 52 -16.50 -8.45 -2.96
CA VAL A 52 -17.73 -9.02 -3.54
C VAL A 52 -18.72 -9.64 -2.53
N THR A 53 -18.24 -9.93 -1.31
CA THR A 53 -19.00 -10.68 -0.30
C THR A 53 -19.64 -9.80 0.78
N PHE A 54 -19.01 -8.68 1.16
CA PHE A 54 -19.39 -7.91 2.37
C PHE A 54 -19.67 -6.43 2.14
N ASN A 55 -19.46 -5.92 0.92
CA ASN A 55 -19.59 -4.50 0.60
C ASN A 55 -20.38 -4.33 -0.72
N ASN A 56 -21.66 -4.71 -0.67
CA ASN A 56 -22.50 -4.99 -1.84
C ASN A 56 -23.98 -4.56 -1.60
N ASN A 57 -24.22 -3.34 -1.05
CA ASN A 57 -25.49 -2.56 -1.09
C ASN A 57 -25.56 -1.40 -0.05
N ASP A 58 -26.50 -0.47 -0.29
CA ASP A 58 -26.53 0.92 0.22
C ASP A 58 -26.84 1.13 1.73
N GLU A 59 -27.21 0.10 2.49
CA GLU A 59 -27.43 0.18 3.96
C GLU A 59 -26.46 -0.72 4.76
N SER A 60 -25.33 -1.09 4.18
CA SER A 60 -24.47 -2.12 4.76
C SER A 60 -23.82 -1.72 6.10
N MET A 61 -24.37 -2.24 7.21
CA MET A 61 -23.67 -2.45 8.49
C MET A 61 -22.57 -3.55 8.39
N LYS A 62 -22.04 -3.83 7.18
CA LYS A 62 -21.15 -4.93 6.73
C LYS A 62 -21.70 -6.34 6.37
N SER A 63 -22.96 -6.62 6.07
CA SER A 63 -24.26 -5.94 6.24
C SER A 63 -24.96 -6.50 7.49
N TYR A 64 -24.20 -6.59 8.59
CA TYR A 64 -24.50 -7.28 9.85
C TYR A 64 -25.84 -6.90 10.54
N GLY A 65 -26.53 -5.86 10.07
CA GLY A 65 -27.86 -5.45 10.55
C GLY A 65 -28.91 -6.55 10.36
N TYR A 66 -29.05 -7.08 9.14
CA TYR A 66 -30.02 -8.14 8.83
C TYR A 66 -29.74 -9.44 9.61
N VAL A 67 -28.46 -9.79 9.74
CA VAL A 67 -27.97 -10.98 10.48
C VAL A 67 -28.36 -10.92 11.96
N LYS A 68 -28.55 -9.73 12.51
CA LYS A 68 -28.91 -9.50 13.91
C LYS A 68 -30.43 -9.48 14.16
N GLU A 69 -31.25 -9.33 13.11
CA GLU A 69 -32.72 -9.31 13.23
C GLU A 69 -33.39 -10.68 13.08
N HIS A 70 -32.67 -11.69 12.53
CA HIS A 70 -33.27 -12.96 12.10
C HIS A 70 -32.64 -14.24 12.71
N ASP A 71 -31.75 -14.12 13.70
CA ASP A 71 -31.37 -15.16 14.69
C ASP A 71 -31.25 -16.63 14.18
N ILE A 72 -30.32 -16.89 13.25
CA ILE A 72 -30.03 -18.25 12.72
C ILE A 72 -28.52 -18.58 12.84
N GLU A 73 -28.24 -19.86 13.13
CA GLU A 73 -26.96 -20.39 13.62
C GLU A 73 -25.72 -20.17 12.71
N LEU A 74 -24.57 -19.96 13.36
CA LEU A 74 -23.27 -19.60 12.76
C LEU A 74 -22.51 -20.75 12.04
N HIS A 75 -23.21 -21.80 11.60
CA HIS A 75 -22.59 -22.99 10.97
C HIS A 75 -23.34 -23.45 9.71
N THR A 76 -23.18 -22.70 8.61
CA THR A 76 -23.62 -23.14 7.27
C THR A 76 -22.42 -23.36 6.36
N LEU A 77 -22.46 -24.46 5.59
CA LEU A 77 -21.44 -24.85 4.61
C LEU A 77 -21.14 -23.70 3.64
N GLY A 78 -19.86 -23.34 3.52
CA GLY A 78 -19.40 -22.18 2.75
C GLY A 78 -19.53 -22.33 1.23
N TYR A 79 -20.75 -22.19 0.70
CA TYR A 79 -20.97 -22.03 -0.73
C TYR A 79 -20.64 -20.59 -1.14
N ILE A 80 -19.41 -20.37 -1.57
CA ILE A 80 -18.99 -19.12 -2.23
C ILE A 80 -19.40 -19.25 -3.71
N PRO A 81 -20.35 -18.46 -4.23
CA PRO A 81 -20.70 -18.52 -5.64
C PRO A 81 -19.50 -18.11 -6.51
N HIS A 82 -19.32 -18.80 -7.63
CA HIS A 82 -18.22 -18.52 -8.55
C HIS A 82 -18.52 -17.24 -9.33
N PHE A 83 -18.10 -16.10 -8.80
CA PHE A 83 -18.12 -14.84 -9.53
C PHE A 83 -17.18 -14.90 -10.75
N GLU A 84 -17.56 -14.19 -11.82
CA GLU A 84 -16.68 -14.00 -12.97
C GLU A 84 -15.55 -13.03 -12.61
N ALA A 85 -14.35 -13.26 -13.17
CA ALA A 85 -13.23 -12.38 -12.93
C ALA A 85 -13.45 -11.04 -13.63
N MET A 86 -13.27 -9.92 -12.90
CA MET A 86 -13.39 -8.57 -13.47
C MET A 86 -12.54 -8.43 -14.74
N GLU A 87 -13.12 -7.84 -15.79
CA GLU A 87 -12.40 -7.49 -17.02
C GLU A 87 -11.17 -6.62 -16.72
N GLU A 88 -10.12 -6.76 -17.53
CA GLU A 88 -8.91 -5.95 -17.34
C GLU A 88 -9.21 -4.48 -17.60
N VAL A 89 -9.04 -3.66 -16.56
CA VAL A 89 -9.24 -2.22 -16.67
C VAL A 89 -7.93 -1.56 -17.12
N ASN A 90 -7.95 -0.97 -18.31
CA ASN A 90 -6.89 -0.09 -18.80
C ASN A 90 -7.47 1.33 -18.98
N VAL A 91 -6.78 2.32 -18.42
CA VAL A 91 -7.14 3.74 -18.49
C VAL A 91 -5.89 4.50 -18.96
N PRO A 92 -5.94 5.26 -20.07
CA PRO A 92 -4.80 6.09 -20.50
C PRO A 92 -4.41 7.13 -19.45
N ALA A 93 -3.15 7.59 -19.50
CA ALA A 93 -2.67 8.66 -18.61
C ALA A 93 -3.50 9.94 -18.79
N GLY A 94 -3.79 10.64 -17.69
CA GLY A 94 -4.66 11.82 -17.66
C GLY A 94 -6.14 11.55 -17.97
N ALA A 95 -6.53 10.31 -18.31
CA ALA A 95 -7.92 9.93 -18.54
C ALA A 95 -8.54 9.31 -17.29
N TYR A 96 -9.87 9.29 -17.26
CA TYR A 96 -10.64 8.56 -16.25
C TYR A 96 -11.59 7.54 -16.89
N LYS A 97 -11.94 6.51 -16.13
CA LYS A 97 -12.96 5.51 -16.49
C LYS A 97 -13.83 5.22 -15.28
N ASP A 98 -15.14 5.19 -15.53
CA ASP A 98 -16.14 4.77 -14.56
C ASP A 98 -16.24 3.24 -14.61
N ILE A 99 -16.12 2.60 -13.45
CA ILE A 99 -16.23 1.16 -13.28
C ILE A 99 -17.46 0.89 -12.43
N THR A 100 -18.50 0.35 -13.07
CA THR A 100 -19.62 -0.25 -12.35
C THR A 100 -19.14 -1.53 -11.68
N LEU A 101 -19.25 -1.59 -10.36
CA LEU A 101 -18.98 -2.78 -9.58
C LEU A 101 -20.16 -3.76 -9.65
N HIS A 102 -19.91 -4.99 -9.22
CA HIS A 102 -20.90 -6.08 -9.09
C HIS A 102 -22.18 -5.73 -8.30
N ASP A 103 -22.15 -4.69 -7.46
CA ASP A 103 -23.24 -4.19 -6.63
C ASP A 103 -24.02 -3.02 -7.25
N GLY A 104 -23.62 -2.58 -8.44
CA GLY A 104 -24.18 -1.42 -9.13
C GLY A 104 -23.54 -0.07 -8.75
N SER A 105 -22.69 -0.02 -7.72
CA SER A 105 -21.94 1.19 -7.36
C SER A 105 -20.90 1.52 -8.44
N VAL A 106 -20.51 2.79 -8.56
CA VAL A 106 -19.57 3.25 -9.60
C VAL A 106 -18.33 3.87 -8.96
N ILE A 107 -17.17 3.29 -9.25
CA ILE A 107 -15.86 3.87 -8.91
C ILE A 107 -15.28 4.57 -10.14
N ARG A 108 -15.01 5.86 -10.03
CA ARG A 108 -14.29 6.64 -11.04
C ARG A 108 -12.78 6.57 -10.78
N LEU A 109 -12.06 5.81 -11.61
CA LEU A 109 -10.61 5.77 -11.59
C LEU A 109 -10.04 6.75 -12.60
N GLU A 110 -9.11 7.59 -12.16
CA GLU A 110 -8.31 8.47 -13.00
C GLU A 110 -6.87 7.94 -12.99
N THR A 111 -6.21 7.85 -14.15
CA THR A 111 -4.76 7.63 -14.16
C THR A 111 -4.07 8.98 -14.19
N ILE A 112 -3.06 9.15 -13.34
CA ILE A 112 -2.29 10.40 -13.23
C ILE A 112 -1.71 10.82 -14.60
N SER A 113 -1.56 12.13 -14.83
CA SER A 113 -1.09 12.65 -16.13
C SER A 113 0.35 12.23 -16.43
N GLU A 114 0.72 12.16 -17.71
CA GLU A 114 2.12 12.06 -18.14
C GLU A 114 2.93 13.32 -17.76
N ASP A 115 2.26 14.48 -17.59
CA ASP A 115 2.88 15.72 -17.14
C ASP A 115 3.15 15.78 -15.62
N HIS A 116 2.78 14.73 -14.87
CA HIS A 116 2.98 14.69 -13.42
C HIS A 116 4.45 14.40 -13.06
N ASP A 117 5.07 15.28 -12.28
CA ASP A 117 6.39 15.04 -11.70
C ASP A 117 6.26 14.23 -10.40
N PRO A 118 6.67 12.95 -10.37
CA PRO A 118 6.64 12.15 -9.15
C PRO A 118 7.68 12.62 -8.11
N GLY A 119 8.65 13.47 -8.48
CA GLY A 119 9.59 14.09 -7.55
C GLY A 119 8.97 15.21 -6.71
N ASP A 120 7.84 15.79 -7.13
CA ASP A 120 7.17 16.87 -6.41
C ASP A 120 6.06 16.35 -5.48
N ALA A 121 6.35 16.36 -4.17
CA ALA A 121 5.40 16.00 -3.13
C ALA A 121 4.15 16.91 -3.10
N MET A 122 4.28 18.18 -3.47
CA MET A 122 3.16 19.13 -3.53
C MET A 122 2.28 18.89 -4.76
N ALA A 123 2.87 18.55 -5.91
CA ALA A 123 2.11 18.08 -7.07
C ALA A 123 1.31 16.81 -6.74
N ALA A 124 1.93 15.85 -6.05
CA ALA A 124 1.28 14.60 -5.64
C ALA A 124 0.11 14.84 -4.66
N LEU A 125 0.30 15.69 -3.63
CA LEU A 125 -0.75 16.09 -2.70
C LEU A 125 -1.87 16.89 -3.39
N GLY A 126 -1.52 17.77 -4.33
CA GLY A 126 -2.47 18.50 -5.17
C GLY A 126 -3.32 17.58 -6.04
N ALA A 127 -2.71 16.61 -6.71
CA ALA A 127 -3.41 15.61 -7.52
C ALA A 127 -4.38 14.76 -6.68
N LEU A 128 -3.98 14.34 -5.48
CA LEU A 128 -4.85 13.63 -4.53
C LEU A 128 -6.05 14.49 -4.11
N HIS A 129 -5.81 15.75 -3.71
CA HIS A 129 -6.87 16.65 -3.29
C HIS A 129 -7.84 17.05 -4.43
N HIS A 130 -7.31 17.23 -5.65
CA HIS A 130 -8.14 17.47 -6.83
C HIS A 130 -8.98 16.26 -7.22
N ALA A 131 -8.42 15.04 -7.19
CA ALA A 131 -9.16 13.81 -7.44
C ALA A 131 -10.31 13.67 -6.43
N GLU A 132 -10.01 13.84 -5.14
CA GLU A 132 -10.98 13.79 -4.04
C GLU A 132 -12.12 14.82 -4.21
N THR A 133 -11.78 16.09 -4.48
CA THR A 133 -12.76 17.17 -4.71
C THR A 133 -13.67 16.90 -5.92
N ASN A 134 -13.21 16.09 -6.88
CA ASN A 134 -13.97 15.68 -8.07
C ASN A 134 -14.61 14.28 -7.93
N ALA A 135 -14.63 13.68 -6.74
CA ALA A 135 -15.11 12.33 -6.46
C ALA A 135 -14.46 11.25 -7.36
N LYS A 136 -13.13 11.31 -7.48
CA LYS A 136 -12.29 10.37 -8.23
C LYS A 136 -11.23 9.72 -7.34
N HIS A 137 -10.74 8.55 -7.75
CA HIS A 137 -9.48 8.01 -7.24
C HIS A 137 -8.39 8.13 -8.31
N VAL A 138 -7.37 8.93 -8.05
CA VAL A 138 -6.15 8.98 -8.87
C VAL A 138 -5.29 7.73 -8.66
N THR A 139 -4.81 7.13 -9.74
CA THR A 139 -4.01 5.90 -9.77
C THR A 139 -2.73 6.12 -10.58
N GLY A 140 -1.71 5.31 -10.30
CA GLY A 140 -0.35 5.45 -10.84
C GLY A 140 0.69 5.60 -9.73
N LEU A 141 1.91 5.97 -10.15
CA LEU A 141 2.96 6.42 -9.24
C LEU A 141 2.65 7.87 -8.84
N LEU A 142 2.43 8.11 -7.55
CA LEU A 142 2.04 9.43 -7.05
C LEU A 142 3.26 10.24 -6.62
N TYR A 143 4.18 9.59 -5.89
CA TYR A 143 5.42 10.23 -5.41
C TYR A 143 6.58 9.23 -5.40
N PHE A 144 7.78 9.72 -5.76
CA PHE A 144 9.02 8.98 -5.76
C PHE A 144 10.22 9.88 -5.46
N ASP A 145 11.02 9.51 -4.47
CA ASP A 145 12.25 10.17 -4.08
C ASP A 145 13.36 9.14 -3.89
N GLY A 146 14.10 8.88 -4.98
CA GLY A 146 15.24 7.96 -4.99
C GLY A 146 16.51 8.52 -4.32
N SER A 147 16.46 9.72 -3.71
CA SER A 147 17.63 10.31 -3.04
C SER A 147 17.76 9.93 -1.57
N ARG A 148 16.68 9.43 -0.94
CA ARG A 148 16.68 9.06 0.47
C ARG A 148 17.41 7.73 0.72
N PRO A 149 18.26 7.64 1.76
CA PRO A 149 18.84 6.38 2.16
C PRO A 149 17.77 5.40 2.64
N ALA A 150 18.03 4.11 2.48
CA ALA A 150 17.22 3.07 3.10
C ALA A 150 17.44 3.06 4.63
N LEU A 151 16.45 2.57 5.40
CA LEU A 151 16.51 2.57 6.87
C LEU A 151 17.77 1.88 7.44
N HIS A 152 18.29 0.85 6.77
CA HIS A 152 19.51 0.16 7.21
C HIS A 152 20.78 1.00 7.00
N GLU A 153 20.82 1.83 5.95
CA GLU A 153 21.91 2.77 5.65
C GLU A 153 21.89 3.94 6.65
N ASP A 154 20.70 4.49 6.93
CA ASP A 154 20.48 5.59 7.88
C ASP A 154 20.84 5.18 9.33
N LEU A 155 20.39 3.99 9.76
CA LEU A 155 20.76 3.39 11.04
C LEU A 155 22.21 2.87 11.08
N LYS A 156 22.97 2.95 9.97
CA LYS A 156 24.35 2.46 9.83
C LYS A 156 24.51 1.01 10.30
N LEU A 157 23.56 0.16 9.91
CA LEU A 157 23.60 -1.26 10.21
C LEU A 157 24.77 -1.92 9.49
N VAL A 158 25.25 -3.04 10.05
CA VAL A 158 26.31 -3.83 9.43
C VAL A 158 25.78 -4.60 8.22
N GLU A 159 26.59 -4.67 7.16
CA GLU A 159 26.27 -5.40 5.93
C GLU A 159 25.92 -6.88 6.15
N ARG A 160 26.56 -7.52 7.14
CA ARG A 160 26.37 -8.96 7.42
C ARG A 160 25.03 -9.19 8.12
N PRO A 161 24.07 -9.92 7.52
CA PRO A 161 22.79 -10.24 8.14
C PRO A 161 22.96 -11.06 9.42
N LEU A 162 22.06 -10.85 10.39
CA LEU A 162 22.07 -11.60 11.66
C LEU A 162 21.97 -13.12 11.47
N ILE A 163 21.29 -13.59 10.42
CA ILE A 163 21.14 -15.01 10.08
C ILE A 163 22.45 -15.68 9.62
N GLU A 164 23.44 -14.89 9.19
CA GLU A 164 24.75 -15.43 8.77
C GLU A 164 25.73 -15.57 9.95
N LEU A 165 25.41 -15.00 11.11
CA LEU A 165 26.27 -15.05 12.30
C LEU A 165 26.42 -16.50 12.80
N GLN A 166 27.66 -16.89 13.07
CA GLN A 166 27.98 -18.21 13.62
C GLN A 166 28.10 -18.12 15.15
N GLU A 167 28.05 -19.25 15.86
CA GLU A 167 28.16 -19.27 17.34
C GLU A 167 29.40 -18.52 17.86
N LYS A 168 30.54 -18.66 17.16
CA LYS A 168 31.79 -17.95 17.44
C LYS A 168 31.70 -16.42 17.32
N ASP A 169 30.76 -15.91 16.52
CA ASP A 169 30.57 -14.47 16.29
C ASP A 169 29.62 -13.88 17.36
N LEU A 170 28.67 -14.71 17.84
CA LEU A 170 27.69 -14.36 18.88
C LEU A 170 28.28 -14.39 20.29
N ARG A 171 29.41 -15.08 20.50
CA ARG A 171 30.05 -15.26 21.79
C ARG A 171 31.46 -14.63 21.82
N PRO A 172 31.62 -13.42 22.41
CA PRO A 172 32.93 -12.80 22.57
C PRO A 172 33.92 -13.70 23.28
N SER A 173 35.20 -13.64 22.88
CA SER A 173 36.27 -14.35 23.60
C SER A 173 36.46 -13.77 25.00
N LYS A 174 37.13 -14.52 25.88
CA LYS A 174 37.43 -14.04 27.22
C LYS A 174 38.30 -12.78 27.18
N GLU A 175 39.29 -12.71 26.29
CA GLU A 175 40.14 -11.51 26.14
C GLU A 175 39.32 -10.30 25.66
N ALA A 176 38.35 -10.50 24.77
CA ALA A 176 37.46 -9.42 24.31
C ALA A 176 36.59 -8.89 25.46
N LEU A 177 36.01 -9.78 26.27
CA LEU A 177 35.22 -9.40 27.44
C LEU A 177 36.07 -8.70 28.51
N ASP A 178 37.26 -9.22 28.81
CA ASP A 178 38.19 -8.61 29.78
C ASP A 178 38.65 -7.23 29.31
N LYS A 179 38.90 -7.05 27.99
CA LYS A 179 39.22 -5.74 27.39
C LYS A 179 38.09 -4.72 27.53
N ILE A 180 36.84 -5.14 27.31
CA ILE A 180 35.65 -4.28 27.49
C ILE A 180 35.49 -3.91 28.97
N ASN A 181 35.57 -4.88 29.88
CA ASN A 181 35.44 -4.64 31.32
C ASN A 181 36.51 -3.67 31.85
N ASN A 182 37.74 -3.75 31.34
CA ASN A 182 38.82 -2.85 31.72
C ASN A 182 38.65 -1.42 31.16
N GLN A 183 37.86 -1.21 30.11
CA GLN A 183 37.51 0.16 29.65
C GLN A 183 36.52 0.87 30.58
N PHE A 184 35.73 0.11 31.36
CA PHE A 184 34.77 0.66 32.34
C PHE A 184 35.30 0.68 33.77
N ARG A 185 36.51 0.16 34.01
CA ARG A 185 37.22 0.21 35.30
C ARG A 185 38.37 1.20 35.21
N GLY A 186 38.04 2.47 35.44
CA GLY A 186 39.03 3.51 35.77
C GLY A 186 39.68 3.27 37.13
#